data_AF-A0A9D3PQZ5-F1
#
_entry.id   AF-A0A9D3PQZ5-F1
#
_cell.length_a   1.000
_cell.length_b   1.000
_cell.length_c   1.000
_cell.angle_alpha   90.00
_cell.angle_beta   90.00
_cell.angle_gamma   90.00
#
_symmetry.space_group_name_H-M   'P 1'
#
loop_
_entity.id
_entity.type
_entity.pdbx_description
1 polymer ?
#
loop_
_entity_poly.entity_id
_entity_poly.type
_entity_poly.pdbx_seq_one_letter_code
_entity_poly.pdbx_strand_id
1 'polypeptide(L)'
;MPILPFLPRELAKLLGSEVLKLTYRGKVSDVLWKDTQISLWRMELQNNEGGFSKAQDLHCLAVTARMQHWLPSSAVPLSTRCSMLLWLHRGKLYGALLPLCHLSLRQLSHSYRRSRSLRESYRLLQLPEDKDSSQAEVKEAYLRMAKLYHPDSGAPTADPALFSQIEEAYRAVLAHLARRRATEQQAWSGAEEEEEEAKAKGQAPQHRHYLSYEGMGSGTPSQRERQYRQFRVDRATEQVLEYRRRELERSSLAEEGAVSARDVRLRSRQIKITQAVERLVEDLIQESMARGDFRNLSGSGKPLRKFDHNPYVDPMTHNLNRILIDNGYQPQWIVAQKEIRETVDKLRAGLLGCRAKLGDPLTPTEQAQWQQHCKSFSDDLVRLNKKVDNFNLIVPLLSKQMVHFSLQRELDRALQADRERRLEKQREANEERDRANANEHTRQGLLSWVQNLLK
;
A
#
# COMPACT_ATOMS: atom_id res chain seq x y z
N MET A 1 24.19 -28.55 -49.90
CA MET A 1 24.40 -29.23 -51.20
C MET A 1 23.27 -30.24 -51.36
N PRO A 2 22.72 -30.39 -52.57
CA PRO A 2 21.29 -30.34 -52.90
C PRO A 2 20.47 -31.53 -52.38
N ILE A 3 19.14 -31.38 -52.36
CA ILE A 3 18.11 -32.32 -52.87
C ILE A 3 16.73 -31.76 -52.45
N LEU A 4 15.98 -31.24 -53.43
CA LEU A 4 14.53 -31.03 -53.35
C LEU A 4 13.83 -32.34 -53.71
N PRO A 5 12.67 -32.66 -53.11
CA PRO A 5 11.69 -33.51 -53.76
C PRO A 5 10.44 -32.73 -54.18
N PHE A 6 10.14 -32.95 -55.46
CA PHE A 6 8.90 -32.77 -56.20
C PHE A 6 7.59 -32.90 -55.40
N LEU A 7 6.72 -31.91 -55.60
CA LEU A 7 5.26 -32.02 -55.47
C LEU A 7 4.66 -32.66 -56.73
N PRO A 8 3.70 -33.59 -56.63
CA PRO A 8 2.89 -34.01 -57.77
C PRO A 8 1.74 -33.02 -58.05
N ARG A 9 1.59 -32.73 -59.35
CA ARG A 9 0.46 -32.10 -60.00
C ARG A 9 -0.79 -32.97 -59.83
N GLU A 10 -1.87 -32.50 -59.21
CA GLU A 10 -3.26 -33.02 -59.37
C GLU A 10 -4.29 -32.23 -58.50
N LEU A 11 -4.19 -30.90 -58.36
CA LEU A 11 -5.28 -30.06 -57.77
C LEU A 11 -5.40 -28.67 -58.43
N ALA A 12 -5.11 -28.58 -59.74
CA ALA A 12 -5.20 -27.34 -60.52
C ALA A 12 -6.26 -27.41 -61.63
N LYS A 13 -7.37 -28.14 -61.39
CA LYS A 13 -8.53 -28.17 -62.29
C LYS A 13 -9.82 -28.25 -61.50
N LEU A 14 -10.21 -27.13 -60.90
CA LEU A 14 -11.61 -26.74 -60.72
C LEU A 14 -11.62 -25.23 -60.46
N LEU A 15 -11.65 -24.49 -61.57
CA LEU A 15 -12.42 -23.25 -61.79
C LEU A 15 -12.26 -22.14 -60.73
N GLY A 16 -11.75 -20.96 -61.04
CA GLY A 16 -11.50 -20.35 -62.32
C GLY A 16 -11.18 -18.87 -62.08
N SER A 17 -10.13 -18.43 -62.76
CA SER A 17 -9.83 -17.06 -63.19
C SER A 17 -10.90 -16.00 -62.96
N GLU A 18 -10.56 -14.97 -62.18
CA GLU A 18 -10.46 -13.60 -62.72
C GLU A 18 -9.60 -12.74 -61.79
N VAL A 19 -8.40 -12.44 -62.29
CA VAL A 19 -7.52 -11.37 -61.81
C VAL A 19 -7.95 -10.12 -62.56
N LEU A 20 -8.57 -9.15 -61.88
CA LEU A 20 -8.54 -7.76 -62.30
C LEU A 20 -8.40 -6.84 -61.09
N LYS A 21 -7.21 -6.22 -61.03
CA LYS A 21 -6.85 -4.93 -60.42
C LYS A 21 -8.02 -4.17 -59.75
N LEU A 22 -7.99 -4.05 -58.43
CA LEU A 22 -8.53 -2.87 -57.74
C LEU A 22 -7.71 -2.57 -56.46
N THR A 23 -6.88 -1.55 -56.61
CA THR A 23 -6.49 -0.52 -55.64
C THR A 23 -7.26 -0.49 -54.31
N TYR A 24 -6.47 -0.39 -53.24
CA TYR A 24 -6.72 0.34 -51.98
C TYR A 24 -8.09 1.05 -51.91
N ARG A 25 -9.04 0.52 -51.14
CA ARG A 25 -10.03 1.33 -50.40
C ARG A 25 -10.80 0.47 -49.40
N GLY A 26 -11.11 1.09 -48.26
CA GLY A 26 -11.53 0.46 -47.02
C GLY A 26 -12.74 -0.46 -47.09
N LYS A 27 -12.70 -1.47 -46.22
CA LYS A 27 -13.75 -1.84 -45.25
C LYS A 27 -13.22 -2.95 -44.36
N VAL A 28 -12.56 -2.55 -43.27
CA VAL A 28 -12.22 -3.42 -42.14
C VAL A 28 -12.81 -2.78 -40.90
N SER A 29 -14.13 -2.85 -40.74
CA SER A 29 -14.79 -2.36 -39.51
C SER A 29 -15.60 -3.44 -38.79
N ASP A 30 -15.99 -4.52 -39.48
CA ASP A 30 -17.03 -5.40 -38.89
C ASP A 30 -16.53 -6.79 -38.49
N VAL A 31 -15.28 -7.15 -38.85
CA VAL A 31 -14.67 -8.45 -38.47
C VAL A 31 -13.70 -8.31 -37.28
N LEU A 32 -13.23 -7.09 -36.97
CA LEU A 32 -12.24 -6.88 -35.90
C LEU A 32 -12.83 -6.76 -34.49
N TRP A 33 -14.15 -6.67 -34.33
CA TRP A 33 -14.79 -6.44 -33.02
C TRP A 33 -14.96 -7.71 -32.18
N LYS A 34 -15.05 -8.90 -32.79
CA LYS A 34 -15.18 -10.16 -32.05
C LYS A 34 -13.83 -10.75 -31.63
N ASP A 35 -12.78 -10.58 -32.44
CA ASP A 35 -11.47 -11.21 -32.17
C ASP A 35 -10.57 -10.39 -31.24
N THR A 36 -10.80 -9.08 -31.12
CA THR A 36 -10.00 -8.22 -30.22
C THR A 36 -10.39 -8.35 -28.74
N GLN A 37 -11.65 -8.68 -28.42
CA GLN A 37 -12.04 -8.95 -27.02
C GLN A 37 -11.55 -10.32 -26.51
N ILE A 38 -11.47 -11.32 -27.38
CA ILE A 38 -11.02 -12.68 -27.01
C ILE A 38 -9.49 -12.76 -26.90
N SER A 39 -8.75 -11.96 -27.68
CA SER A 39 -7.28 -11.90 -27.62
C SER A 39 -6.76 -11.04 -26.46
N LEU A 40 -7.46 -9.96 -26.09
CA LEU A 40 -7.07 -9.12 -24.94
C LEU A 40 -7.26 -9.82 -23.59
N TRP A 41 -8.24 -10.72 -23.45
CA TRP A 41 -8.37 -11.58 -22.26
C TRP A 41 -7.37 -12.75 -22.24
N ARG A 42 -6.87 -13.19 -23.41
CA ARG A 42 -5.87 -14.26 -23.52
C ARG A 42 -4.47 -13.82 -23.08
N MET A 43 -4.12 -12.54 -23.24
CA MET A 43 -2.84 -11.98 -22.76
C MET A 43 -2.85 -11.55 -21.28
N GLU A 44 -4.02 -11.24 -20.71
CA GLU A 44 -4.16 -10.78 -19.31
C GLU A 44 -3.97 -11.93 -18.29
N LEU A 45 -3.81 -13.17 -18.75
CA LEU A 45 -3.53 -14.35 -17.92
C LEU A 45 -2.06 -14.78 -17.88
N GLN A 46 -1.20 -14.13 -18.65
CA GLN A 46 0.25 -14.44 -18.69
C GLN A 46 1.11 -13.47 -17.87
N ASN A 47 0.54 -12.38 -17.37
CA ASN A 47 1.30 -11.33 -16.65
C ASN A 47 0.96 -11.20 -15.17
N ASN A 48 0.20 -12.13 -14.61
CA ASN A 48 -0.01 -12.23 -13.16
C ASN A 48 0.91 -13.29 -12.50
N GLU A 49 2.11 -13.47 -13.05
CA GLU A 49 3.21 -14.16 -12.36
C GLU A 49 4.07 -13.13 -11.63
N GLY A 50 3.63 -12.81 -10.43
CA GLY A 50 4.41 -12.07 -9.42
C GLY A 50 4.60 -12.92 -8.17
N GLY A 51 5.24 -14.09 -8.33
CA GLY A 51 5.85 -14.83 -7.23
C GLY A 51 5.37 -16.26 -7.07
N PHE A 52 6.15 -17.22 -7.59
CA PHE A 52 6.68 -18.34 -6.79
C PHE A 52 7.80 -19.06 -7.55
N SER A 53 8.94 -19.20 -6.89
CA SER A 53 9.92 -20.30 -6.91
C SER A 53 10.14 -21.10 -8.21
N LYS A 54 11.34 -20.98 -8.80
CA LYS A 54 12.00 -22.10 -9.51
C LYS A 54 12.75 -22.91 -8.46
N ALA A 55 12.29 -24.12 -8.13
CA ALA A 55 12.59 -25.38 -8.80
C ALA A 55 14.02 -25.90 -8.52
N GLN A 56 14.10 -26.83 -7.57
CA GLN A 56 14.96 -28.01 -7.67
C GLN A 56 14.14 -29.22 -7.19
N ASP A 57 13.56 -29.93 -8.15
CA ASP A 57 13.15 -31.33 -7.98
C ASP A 57 14.40 -32.20 -8.05
N LEU A 58 14.58 -33.10 -7.07
CA LEU A 58 15.15 -34.42 -7.30
C LEU A 58 14.59 -35.39 -6.24
N HIS A 59 13.77 -36.33 -6.74
CA HIS A 59 13.49 -37.67 -6.22
C HIS A 59 12.93 -37.84 -4.80
N CYS A 60 11.65 -38.26 -4.75
CA CYS A 60 11.11 -39.09 -3.67
C CYS A 60 10.51 -40.36 -4.27
N LEU A 61 11.16 -41.50 -4.05
CA LEU A 61 10.55 -42.82 -4.12
C LEU A 61 10.34 -43.32 -2.69
N ALA A 62 9.06 -43.33 -2.31
CA ALA A 62 8.32 -44.40 -1.64
C ALA A 62 8.81 -45.05 -0.31
N VAL A 63 7.77 -45.29 0.49
CA VAL A 63 7.55 -46.36 1.48
C VAL A 63 7.83 -46.02 2.94
N THR A 64 6.71 -45.85 3.65
CA THR A 64 6.55 -45.92 5.10
C THR A 64 6.52 -47.37 5.62
N ALA A 65 6.88 -47.48 6.91
CA ALA A 65 6.54 -48.53 7.88
C ALA A 65 7.46 -49.77 7.99
N ARG A 66 8.07 -49.96 9.19
CA ARG A 66 7.88 -51.16 10.02
C ARG A 66 8.40 -51.03 11.46
N MET A 67 7.65 -51.64 12.37
CA MET A 67 7.86 -51.84 13.81
C MET A 67 8.99 -52.84 14.15
N GLN A 68 9.50 -52.71 15.39
CA GLN A 68 9.97 -53.74 16.35
C GLN A 68 11.03 -54.77 15.89
N HIS A 69 12.20 -54.79 16.55
CA HIS A 69 12.55 -55.70 17.67
C HIS A 69 14.09 -55.82 17.91
N TRP A 70 14.45 -56.11 19.16
CA TRP A 70 15.67 -56.78 19.69
C TRP A 70 16.89 -55.98 20.23
N LEU A 71 17.05 -56.08 21.57
CA LEU A 71 18.25 -56.00 22.44
C LEU A 71 19.25 -57.15 22.15
N PRO A 72 20.43 -57.35 22.84
CA PRO A 72 21.00 -56.78 24.09
C PRO A 72 22.50 -56.32 23.91
N SER A 73 23.36 -55.93 24.86
CA SER A 73 23.72 -56.55 26.14
C SER A 73 24.86 -55.78 26.87
N SER A 74 24.80 -55.77 28.21
CA SER A 74 25.92 -55.82 29.20
C SER A 74 26.95 -54.67 29.25
N ALA A 75 27.51 -54.19 30.36
CA ALA A 75 27.59 -54.67 31.74
C ALA A 75 27.93 -53.49 32.67
N VAL A 76 27.45 -53.57 33.91
CA VAL A 76 27.97 -52.83 35.08
C VAL A 76 29.13 -53.65 35.68
N PRO A 77 30.09 -53.05 36.40
CA PRO A 77 30.06 -53.31 37.85
C PRO A 77 30.41 -52.08 38.72
N LEU A 78 29.86 -52.13 39.94
CA LEU A 78 30.21 -51.34 41.11
C LEU A 78 31.46 -51.93 41.81
N SER A 79 32.24 -51.08 42.49
CA SER A 79 32.41 -51.11 43.96
C SER A 79 33.83 -50.79 44.48
N THR A 80 33.82 -50.07 45.61
CA THR A 80 34.73 -50.08 46.78
C THR A 80 36.16 -49.52 46.71
N ARG A 81 36.29 -48.36 47.39
CA ARG A 81 37.21 -48.03 48.52
C ARG A 81 38.65 -48.57 48.49
N CYS A 82 39.62 -47.66 48.57
CA CYS A 82 40.73 -47.80 49.51
C CYS A 82 41.33 -46.42 49.87
N SER A 83 41.68 -46.28 51.15
CA SER A 83 42.26 -45.10 51.81
C SER A 83 43.68 -45.44 52.24
N MET A 84 44.64 -44.53 52.05
CA MET A 84 45.97 -44.46 52.72
C MET A 84 46.48 -43.02 52.49
N LEU A 85 46.42 -42.07 53.42
CA LEU A 85 47.18 -41.87 54.67
C LEU A 85 48.68 -41.58 54.53
N LEU A 86 49.06 -40.54 55.31
CA LEU A 86 50.39 -40.16 55.81
C LEU A 86 51.33 -39.42 54.83
N TRP A 87 52.14 -38.45 55.21
CA TRP A 87 52.28 -37.51 56.34
C TRP A 87 53.61 -36.78 56.02
N LEU A 88 53.72 -35.45 56.19
CA LEU A 88 54.73 -34.84 57.09
C LEU A 88 54.78 -33.32 56.96
N HIS A 89 54.45 -32.73 58.10
CA HIS A 89 54.75 -31.40 58.61
C HIS A 89 56.23 -30.98 58.47
N ARG A 90 56.45 -29.67 58.30
CA ARG A 90 57.35 -28.77 59.08
C ARG A 90 57.06 -27.34 58.56
N GLY A 91 56.64 -26.33 59.30
CA GLY A 91 56.67 -26.06 60.74
C GLY A 91 57.27 -24.66 60.95
N LYS A 92 56.49 -23.72 61.51
CA LYS A 92 56.94 -22.74 62.53
C LYS A 92 55.76 -21.87 63.01
N LEU A 93 55.31 -22.22 64.21
CA LEU A 93 54.70 -21.36 65.23
C LEU A 93 55.84 -20.49 65.84
N TYR A 94 55.71 -19.34 66.52
CA TYR A 94 54.69 -18.69 67.35
C TYR A 94 54.98 -17.18 67.40
N GLY A 95 54.00 -16.36 67.80
CA GLY A 95 54.25 -14.99 68.24
C GLY A 95 52.98 -14.17 68.36
N ALA A 96 52.18 -14.46 69.39
CA ALA A 96 51.04 -13.63 69.79
C ALA A 96 51.50 -12.21 70.11
N LEU A 97 50.75 -11.20 69.65
CA LEU A 97 50.42 -9.97 70.36
C LEU A 97 49.34 -9.24 69.54
N LEU A 98 48.16 -9.05 70.14
CA LEU A 98 47.18 -8.05 69.69
C LEU A 98 47.87 -6.68 69.61
N PRO A 99 47.44 -5.84 68.65
CA PRO A 99 46.58 -4.76 69.11
C PRO A 99 45.28 -4.66 68.30
N LEU A 100 44.25 -4.28 69.04
CA LEU A 100 43.03 -3.65 68.56
C LEU A 100 43.35 -2.42 67.67
N CYS A 101 42.33 -2.00 66.90
CA CYS A 101 42.18 -0.71 66.19
C CYS A 101 42.80 -0.68 64.77
N HIS A 102 42.14 -0.36 63.65
CA HIS A 102 40.87 0.29 63.37
C HIS A 102 40.26 -0.27 62.06
N LEU A 103 39.39 -1.27 62.15
CA LEU A 103 38.32 -1.35 61.16
C LEU A 103 37.26 -0.39 61.68
N SER A 104 37.10 0.73 60.99
CA SER A 104 35.99 1.63 61.22
C SER A 104 34.68 0.88 60.92
N LEU A 105 34.16 0.19 61.93
CA LEU A 105 32.73 -0.01 62.17
C LEU A 105 32.11 1.38 62.41
N ARG A 106 32.09 2.21 61.38
CA ARG A 106 31.03 3.18 61.14
C ARG A 106 30.35 2.60 59.92
N GLN A 107 29.32 1.79 60.08
CA GLN A 107 28.00 2.21 59.60
C GLN A 107 26.89 1.27 60.07
N LEU A 108 26.91 0.83 61.33
CA LEU A 108 25.72 0.25 61.95
C LEU A 108 25.39 1.07 63.19
N SER A 109 24.17 1.62 63.19
CA SER A 109 23.64 2.69 64.05
C SER A 109 24.06 4.13 63.70
N HIS A 110 23.62 4.62 62.54
CA HIS A 110 23.06 5.96 62.55
C HIS A 110 21.55 5.80 62.72
N SER A 111 21.11 5.65 63.97
CA SER A 111 19.75 6.03 64.31
C SER A 111 19.60 7.48 63.87
N TYR A 112 18.96 7.71 62.73
CA TYR A 112 18.75 9.04 62.19
C TYR A 112 17.85 9.78 63.18
N ARG A 113 18.45 10.53 64.13
CA ARG A 113 17.68 11.43 64.96
C ARG A 113 17.14 12.49 64.02
N ARG A 114 15.84 12.43 63.72
CA ARG A 114 15.12 13.50 63.02
C ARG A 114 15.51 14.84 63.66
N SER A 115 15.84 15.83 62.84
CA SER A 115 16.16 17.18 63.33
C SER A 115 15.02 17.70 64.20
N ARG A 116 15.33 18.57 65.16
CA ARG A 116 14.30 19.18 66.04
C ARG A 116 13.20 19.86 65.22
N SER A 117 13.59 20.57 64.16
CA SER A 117 12.68 21.22 63.21
C SER A 117 11.74 20.25 62.48
N LEU A 118 12.24 19.08 62.05
CA LEU A 118 11.39 18.08 61.39
C LEU A 118 10.41 17.45 62.37
N ARG A 119 10.85 17.18 63.62
CA ARG A 119 9.98 16.66 64.67
C ARG A 119 8.85 17.63 65.00
N GLU A 120 9.16 18.92 65.05
CA GLU A 120 8.15 19.99 65.17
C GLU A 120 7.19 20.00 63.99
N SER A 121 7.65 19.78 62.75
CA SER A 121 6.77 19.64 61.57
C SER A 121 5.81 18.44 61.68
N TYR A 122 6.26 17.28 62.19
CA TYR A 122 5.37 16.13 62.44
C TYR A 122 4.36 16.41 63.56
N ARG A 123 4.76 17.14 64.61
CA ARG A 123 3.85 17.58 65.70
C ARG A 123 2.77 18.54 65.19
N LEU A 124 3.15 19.52 64.37
CA LEU A 124 2.22 20.49 63.79
C LEU A 124 1.18 19.83 62.88
N LEU A 125 1.56 18.76 62.17
CA LEU A 125 0.65 17.93 61.36
C LEU A 125 -0.07 16.83 62.17
N GLN A 126 0.17 16.74 63.48
CA GLN A 126 -0.38 15.73 64.39
C GLN A 126 -0.10 14.28 63.93
N LEU A 127 1.09 14.03 63.41
CA LEU A 127 1.55 12.72 62.97
C LEU A 127 2.45 12.06 64.03
N PRO A 128 2.48 10.72 64.13
CA PRO A 128 3.31 10.03 65.11
C PRO A 128 4.80 10.27 64.87
N GLU A 129 5.51 10.73 65.91
CA GLU A 129 6.94 11.07 65.85
C GLU A 129 7.86 9.85 65.69
N ASP A 130 7.38 8.67 66.08
CA ASP A 130 8.19 7.46 66.18
C ASP A 130 8.02 6.52 64.98
N LYS A 131 7.01 6.77 64.13
CA LYS A 131 6.76 5.98 62.92
C LYS A 131 6.95 6.83 61.68
N ASP A 132 7.39 6.19 60.58
CA ASP A 132 7.42 6.84 59.28
C ASP A 132 6.00 6.78 58.70
N SER A 133 5.33 7.94 58.63
CA SER A 133 4.01 8.04 58.01
C SER A 133 4.12 7.93 56.49
N SER A 134 3.15 7.25 55.89
CA SER A 134 3.09 7.12 54.43
C SER A 134 2.78 8.48 53.78
N GLN A 135 3.20 8.68 52.52
CA GLN A 135 2.95 9.93 51.81
C GLN A 135 1.46 10.28 51.69
N ALA A 136 0.59 9.25 51.60
CA ALA A 136 -0.86 9.42 51.60
C ALA A 136 -1.36 9.93 52.96
N GLU A 137 -0.87 9.35 54.05
CA GLU A 137 -1.23 9.71 55.42
C GLU A 137 -0.79 11.13 55.79
N VAL A 138 0.39 11.56 55.32
CA VAL A 138 0.86 12.96 55.48
C VAL A 138 -0.07 13.94 54.73
N LYS A 139 -0.52 13.56 53.52
CA LYS A 139 -1.46 14.37 52.73
C LYS A 139 -2.83 14.46 53.39
N GLU A 140 -3.32 13.37 53.94
CA GLU A 140 -4.59 13.34 54.68
C GLU A 140 -4.53 14.18 55.95
N ALA A 141 -3.42 14.12 56.70
CA ALA A 141 -3.20 14.97 57.87
C ALA A 141 -3.17 16.46 57.51
N TYR A 142 -2.46 16.84 56.45
CA TYR A 142 -2.47 18.22 55.95
C TYR A 142 -3.86 18.68 55.53
N LEU A 143 -4.61 17.85 54.80
CA LEU A 143 -5.98 18.19 54.38
C LEU A 143 -6.93 18.35 55.58
N ARG A 144 -6.74 17.59 56.67
CA ARG A 144 -7.48 17.77 57.91
C ARG A 144 -7.16 19.11 58.57
N MET A 145 -5.88 19.46 58.68
CA MET A 145 -5.46 20.73 59.29
C MET A 145 -5.85 21.94 58.43
N ALA A 146 -5.72 21.84 57.11
CA ALA A 146 -6.14 22.87 56.17
C ALA A 146 -7.64 23.18 56.31
N LYS A 147 -8.49 22.14 56.40
CA LYS A 147 -9.94 22.35 56.60
C LYS A 147 -10.29 23.09 57.90
N LEU A 148 -9.45 22.99 58.93
CA LEU A 148 -9.70 23.61 60.24
C LEU A 148 -9.14 25.05 60.35
N TYR A 149 -8.01 25.32 59.68
CA TYR A 149 -7.24 26.55 59.86
C TYR A 149 -7.18 27.45 58.63
N HIS A 150 -7.82 27.08 57.51
CA HIS A 150 -7.81 27.89 56.30
C HIS A 150 -8.56 29.23 56.50
N PRO A 151 -8.01 30.38 56.07
CA PRO A 151 -8.60 31.70 56.30
C PRO A 151 -9.99 31.86 55.68
N ASP A 152 -10.27 31.18 54.57
CA ASP A 152 -11.56 31.25 53.88
C ASP A 152 -12.62 30.26 54.41
N SER A 153 -12.28 29.43 55.40
CA SER A 153 -13.21 28.42 55.93
C SER A 153 -14.31 29.01 56.82
N GLY A 154 -14.18 30.28 57.22
CA GLY A 154 -15.15 30.99 58.08
C GLY A 154 -15.27 30.43 59.51
N ALA A 155 -14.44 29.46 59.90
CA ALA A 155 -14.42 28.87 61.22
C ALA A 155 -13.76 29.83 62.24
N PRO A 156 -14.17 29.81 63.53
CA PRO A 156 -13.54 30.64 64.57
C PRO A 156 -12.08 30.26 64.85
N THR A 157 -11.64 29.11 64.33
CA THR A 157 -10.26 28.60 64.40
C THR A 157 -9.40 29.01 63.20
N ALA A 158 -9.95 29.73 62.21
CA ALA A 158 -9.23 30.13 61.01
C ALA A 158 -8.11 31.15 61.35
N ASP A 159 -6.86 30.77 61.13
CA ASP A 159 -5.69 31.60 61.38
C ASP A 159 -4.73 31.52 60.18
N PRO A 160 -4.52 32.63 59.44
CA PRO A 160 -3.66 32.64 58.24
C PRO A 160 -2.18 32.38 58.57
N ALA A 161 -1.70 32.80 59.74
CA ALA A 161 -0.30 32.61 60.13
C ALA A 161 -0.03 31.14 60.47
N LEU A 162 -0.95 30.52 61.21
CA LEU A 162 -0.87 29.10 61.56
C LEU A 162 -1.00 28.21 60.32
N PHE A 163 -1.88 28.56 59.37
CA PHE A 163 -2.01 27.83 58.10
C PHE A 163 -0.70 27.83 57.30
N SER A 164 0.00 28.98 57.24
CA SER A 164 1.30 29.08 56.58
C SER A 164 2.35 28.17 57.23
N GLN A 165 2.39 28.12 58.56
CA GLN A 165 3.29 27.22 59.31
C GLN A 165 2.97 25.73 59.06
N ILE A 166 1.70 25.38 58.92
CA ILE A 166 1.25 24.03 58.59
C ILE A 166 1.68 23.64 57.16
N GLU A 167 1.61 24.59 56.21
CA GLU A 167 2.07 24.37 54.83
C GLU A 167 3.60 24.19 54.76
N GLU A 168 4.35 25.01 55.49
CA GLU A 168 5.81 24.88 55.60
C GLU A 168 6.21 23.53 56.21
N ALA A 169 5.53 23.12 57.27
CA ALA A 169 5.71 21.81 57.89
C ALA A 169 5.42 20.67 56.89
N TYR A 170 4.35 20.76 56.11
CA TYR A 170 4.01 19.78 55.08
C TYR A 170 5.09 19.66 53.99
N ARG A 171 5.57 20.80 53.48
CA ARG A 171 6.66 20.83 52.48
C ARG A 171 7.96 20.24 53.05
N ALA A 172 8.30 20.54 54.30
CA ALA A 172 9.48 20.00 54.97
C ALA A 172 9.42 18.47 55.12
N VAL A 173 8.26 17.92 55.49
CA VAL A 173 8.03 16.47 55.61
C VAL A 173 8.13 15.78 54.25
N LEU A 174 7.54 16.33 53.19
CA LEU A 174 7.67 15.78 51.83
C LEU A 174 9.13 15.78 51.35
N ALA A 175 9.87 16.85 51.59
CA ALA A 175 11.29 16.93 51.22
C ALA A 175 12.16 15.92 52.01
N HIS A 176 11.81 15.62 53.26
CA HIS A 176 12.47 14.57 54.03
C HIS A 176 12.18 13.17 53.45
N LEU A 177 10.92 12.87 53.11
CA LEU A 177 10.56 11.59 52.48
C LEU A 177 11.21 11.40 51.10
N ALA A 178 11.29 12.46 50.30
CA ALA A 178 11.95 12.43 48.99
C ALA A 178 13.46 12.19 49.10
N ARG A 179 14.15 12.91 50.01
CA ARG A 179 15.58 12.70 50.27
C ARG A 179 15.86 11.29 50.74
N ARG A 180 15.00 10.74 51.60
CA ARG A 180 15.14 9.37 52.09
C ARG A 180 14.98 8.33 50.97
N ARG A 181 13.95 8.46 50.12
CA ARG A 181 13.79 7.58 48.95
C ARG A 181 14.98 7.66 48.01
N ALA A 182 15.55 8.86 47.81
CA ALA A 182 16.77 9.02 47.03
C ALA A 182 17.98 8.33 47.68
N THR A 183 18.17 8.47 49.00
CA THR A 183 19.26 7.76 49.70
C THR A 183 19.08 6.25 49.73
N GLU A 184 17.85 5.75 49.82
CA GLU A 184 17.54 4.32 49.75
C GLU A 184 17.79 3.77 48.34
N GLN A 185 17.40 4.50 47.30
CA GLN A 185 17.71 4.17 45.90
C GLN A 185 19.21 4.21 45.62
N GLN A 186 19.93 5.14 46.23
CA GLN A 186 21.37 5.32 46.04
C GLN A 186 22.21 4.34 46.85
N ALA A 187 21.71 3.87 48.01
CA ALA A 187 22.30 2.76 48.75
C ALA A 187 22.06 1.40 48.08
N TRP A 188 20.91 1.25 47.39
CA TRP A 188 20.61 0.08 46.57
C TRP A 188 21.43 0.08 45.29
N SER A 189 21.58 1.22 44.60
CA SER A 189 22.45 1.35 43.43
C SER A 189 23.93 1.28 43.76
N GLY A 190 24.38 1.77 44.93
CA GLY A 190 25.78 1.64 45.37
C GLY A 190 26.18 0.21 45.73
N ALA A 191 25.25 -0.57 46.29
CA ALA A 191 25.46 -2.00 46.52
C ALA A 191 25.45 -2.80 45.20
N GLU A 192 24.62 -2.40 44.22
CA GLU A 192 24.66 -2.94 42.86
C GLU A 192 25.94 -2.50 42.12
N GLU A 193 26.40 -1.26 42.26
CA GLU A 193 27.64 -0.73 41.63
C GLU A 193 28.91 -1.37 42.22
N GLU A 194 28.99 -1.62 43.53
CA GLU A 194 30.12 -2.36 44.14
C GLU A 194 30.10 -3.85 43.76
N GLU A 195 28.92 -4.48 43.65
CA GLU A 195 28.80 -5.84 43.09
C GLU A 195 29.11 -5.89 41.57
N GLU A 196 28.74 -4.86 40.82
CA GLU A 196 29.01 -4.73 39.38
C GLU A 196 30.49 -4.45 39.11
N GLU A 197 31.16 -3.59 39.87
CA GLU A 197 32.61 -3.33 39.75
C GLU A 197 33.46 -4.56 40.10
N ALA A 198 33.03 -5.37 41.08
CA ALA A 198 33.67 -6.62 41.42
C ALA A 198 33.47 -7.70 40.34
N LYS A 199 32.32 -7.70 39.64
CA LYS A 199 32.05 -8.57 38.47
C LYS A 199 32.76 -8.08 37.20
N ALA A 200 32.93 -6.76 37.02
CA ALA A 200 33.52 -6.15 35.83
C ALA A 200 35.04 -6.36 35.69
N LYS A 201 35.76 -6.65 36.78
CA LYS A 201 37.22 -6.92 36.74
C LYS A 201 37.58 -8.37 36.40
N GLY A 202 36.60 -9.28 36.25
CA GLY A 202 36.84 -10.72 36.03
C GLY A 202 36.21 -11.35 34.78
N GLN A 203 35.39 -10.63 34.02
CA GLN A 203 34.75 -11.18 32.82
C GLN A 203 35.08 -10.35 31.58
N ALA A 204 35.93 -10.89 30.70
CA ALA A 204 35.98 -10.44 29.31
C ALA A 204 34.54 -10.46 28.76
N PRO A 205 34.09 -9.42 28.01
CA PRO A 205 32.71 -9.30 27.59
C PRO A 205 32.33 -10.46 26.65
N GLN A 206 31.71 -11.50 27.21
CA GLN A 206 31.14 -12.62 26.43
C GLN A 206 29.73 -12.29 25.91
N HIS A 207 29.32 -11.03 25.99
CA HIS A 207 27.98 -10.58 25.61
C HIS A 207 27.88 -10.29 24.11
N ARG A 208 28.02 -11.34 23.30
CA ARG A 208 27.40 -11.37 21.96
C ARG A 208 25.90 -11.56 22.12
N HIS A 209 25.21 -10.53 22.62
CA HIS A 209 23.76 -10.48 22.55
C HIS A 209 23.38 -10.23 21.08
N TYR A 210 22.82 -11.24 20.42
CA TYR A 210 22.22 -11.06 19.11
C TYR A 210 21.06 -10.07 19.23
N LEU A 211 21.00 -9.08 18.33
CA LEU A 211 19.82 -8.22 18.17
C LEU A 211 18.57 -9.10 18.04
N SER A 212 17.64 -8.99 18.99
CA SER A 212 16.34 -9.64 18.89
C SER A 212 15.52 -8.91 17.83
N TYR A 213 15.35 -9.53 16.66
CA TYR A 213 14.61 -8.96 15.55
C TYR A 213 13.08 -8.98 15.75
N GLU A 214 12.59 -8.88 16.99
CA GLU A 214 11.16 -8.98 17.33
C GLU A 214 10.46 -10.24 16.79
N GLY A 215 11.23 -11.32 16.53
CA GLY A 215 10.72 -12.54 15.90
C GLY A 215 10.55 -12.44 14.37
N MET A 216 10.98 -11.33 13.75
CA MET A 216 10.84 -11.07 12.33
C MET A 216 12.04 -11.58 11.53
N GLY A 217 11.72 -12.34 10.47
CA GLY A 217 12.67 -12.83 9.49
C GLY A 217 13.22 -14.23 9.75
N SER A 218 13.59 -14.92 8.67
CA SER A 218 14.11 -16.29 8.68
C SER A 218 15.44 -16.34 7.93
N GLY A 219 16.32 -17.28 8.30
CA GLY A 219 17.60 -17.50 7.61
C GLY A 219 18.82 -17.11 8.44
N THR A 220 19.91 -16.72 7.78
CA THR A 220 21.17 -16.38 8.46
C THR A 220 21.05 -15.06 9.25
N PRO A 221 21.90 -14.82 10.27
CA PRO A 221 21.83 -13.59 11.07
C PRO A 221 21.89 -12.29 10.24
N SER A 222 22.65 -12.26 9.15
CA SER A 222 22.74 -11.11 8.24
C SER A 222 21.52 -10.93 7.34
N GLN A 223 20.85 -12.02 6.94
CA GLN A 223 19.58 -11.96 6.21
C GLN A 223 18.46 -11.42 7.10
N ARG A 224 18.38 -11.89 8.36
CA ARG A 224 17.42 -11.38 9.34
C ARG A 224 17.67 -9.92 9.68
N GLU A 225 18.94 -9.51 9.75
CA GLU A 225 19.28 -8.10 9.95
C GLU A 225 18.73 -7.20 8.84
N ARG A 226 18.91 -7.60 7.57
CA ARG A 226 18.38 -6.84 6.43
C ARG A 226 16.85 -6.77 6.45
N GLN A 227 16.20 -7.90 6.73
CA GLN A 227 14.74 -7.96 6.83
C GLN A 227 14.21 -7.08 7.97
N TYR A 228 14.86 -7.11 9.13
CA TYR A 228 14.49 -6.27 10.27
C TYR A 228 14.73 -4.79 10.00
N ARG A 229 15.83 -4.43 9.33
CA ARG A 229 16.06 -3.05 8.88
C ARG A 229 14.94 -2.58 7.93
N GLN A 230 14.53 -3.43 6.98
CA GLN A 230 13.41 -3.12 6.08
C GLN A 230 12.10 -2.95 6.87
N PHE A 231 11.78 -3.90 7.74
CA PHE A 231 10.59 -3.83 8.60
C PHE A 231 10.56 -2.56 9.47
N ARG A 232 11.71 -2.16 10.03
CA ARG A 232 11.81 -0.91 10.81
C ARG A 232 11.55 0.33 9.95
N VAL A 233 12.04 0.35 8.71
CA VAL A 233 11.77 1.44 7.77
C VAL A 233 10.29 1.46 7.43
N ASP A 234 9.71 0.32 7.07
CA ASP A 234 8.28 0.22 6.71
C ASP A 234 7.40 0.70 7.88
N ARG A 235 7.67 0.22 9.11
CA ARG A 235 6.96 0.64 10.33
C ARG A 235 7.11 2.15 10.60
N ALA A 236 8.31 2.71 10.40
CA ALA A 236 8.52 4.14 10.54
C ALA A 236 7.74 4.94 9.47
N THR A 237 7.65 4.44 8.24
CA THR A 237 6.85 5.10 7.19
C THR A 237 5.36 5.03 7.50
N GLU A 238 4.85 3.91 8.00
CA GLU A 238 3.45 3.77 8.45
C GLU A 238 3.13 4.75 9.57
N GLN A 239 4.01 4.90 10.56
CA GLN A 239 3.84 5.87 11.65
C GLN A 239 3.81 7.32 11.15
N VAL A 240 4.66 7.68 10.20
CA VAL A 240 4.65 9.02 9.58
C VAL A 240 3.37 9.26 8.79
N LEU A 241 2.90 8.26 8.03
CA LEU A 241 1.64 8.36 7.29
C LEU A 241 0.44 8.46 8.23
N GLU A 242 0.45 7.69 9.33
CA GLU A 242 -0.60 7.73 10.35
C GLU A 242 -0.62 9.09 11.06
N TYR A 243 0.55 9.66 11.38
CA TYR A 243 0.65 11.01 11.93
C TYR A 243 0.10 12.06 10.95
N ARG A 244 0.51 12.01 9.68
CA ARG A 244 -0.01 12.92 8.64
C ARG A 244 -1.51 12.78 8.47
N ARG A 245 -2.04 11.55 8.52
CA ARG A 245 -3.49 11.29 8.50
C ARG A 245 -4.18 11.96 9.68
N ARG A 246 -3.71 11.73 10.92
CA ARG A 246 -4.27 12.38 12.11
C ARG A 246 -4.18 13.88 12.05
N GLU A 247 -3.11 14.41 11.47
CA GLU A 247 -2.91 15.86 11.35
C GLU A 247 -3.84 16.47 10.30
N LEU A 248 -4.05 15.79 9.17
CA LEU A 248 -5.07 16.14 8.20
C LEU A 248 -6.47 16.02 8.80
N GLU A 249 -6.75 14.97 9.58
CA GLU A 249 -8.01 14.80 10.31
C GLU A 249 -8.21 15.97 11.28
N ARG A 250 -7.22 16.35 12.08
CA ARG A 250 -7.30 17.52 12.98
C ARG A 250 -7.49 18.85 12.24
N SER A 251 -6.73 19.06 11.17
CA SER A 251 -6.81 20.26 10.35
C SER A 251 -8.17 20.35 9.64
N SER A 252 -8.64 19.22 9.13
CA SER A 252 -9.97 19.07 8.55
C SER A 252 -11.03 19.35 9.60
N LEU A 253 -11.00 18.74 10.79
CA LEU A 253 -11.96 18.98 11.88
C LEU A 253 -12.04 20.46 12.31
N ALA A 254 -10.93 21.20 12.23
CA ALA A 254 -10.90 22.65 12.49
C ALA A 254 -11.55 23.49 11.37
N GLU A 255 -11.46 23.06 10.12
CA GLU A 255 -12.05 23.71 8.94
C GLU A 255 -13.47 23.16 8.60
N GLU A 256 -13.82 21.96 9.09
CA GLU A 256 -14.92 21.11 8.62
C GLU A 256 -16.24 21.24 9.40
N GLY A 257 -16.34 22.03 10.46
CA GLY A 257 -17.62 22.21 11.17
C GLY A 257 -18.79 22.58 10.23
N ALA A 258 -18.49 23.29 9.13
CA ALA A 258 -19.46 23.67 8.11
C ALA A 258 -19.48 22.77 6.85
N VAL A 259 -18.35 22.20 6.43
CA VAL A 259 -18.21 21.40 5.19
C VAL A 259 -18.58 19.94 5.42
N SER A 260 -18.14 19.33 6.52
CA SER A 260 -18.46 17.94 6.87
C SER A 260 -19.95 17.75 7.15
N ALA A 261 -20.62 18.73 7.77
CA ALA A 261 -22.08 18.67 7.96
C ALA A 261 -22.87 18.70 6.63
N ARG A 262 -22.36 19.35 5.58
CA ARG A 262 -22.96 19.30 4.23
C ARG A 262 -22.72 17.94 3.59
N ASP A 263 -21.50 17.43 3.63
CA ASP A 263 -21.16 16.13 3.03
C ASP A 263 -21.83 14.95 3.73
N VAL A 264 -21.95 14.97 5.06
CA VAL A 264 -22.71 13.96 5.83
C VAL A 264 -24.19 13.98 5.47
N ARG A 265 -24.79 15.17 5.23
CA ARG A 265 -26.17 15.28 4.74
C ARG A 265 -26.33 14.76 3.31
N LEU A 266 -25.37 14.99 2.43
CA LEU A 266 -25.39 14.46 1.08
C LEU A 266 -25.23 12.94 1.07
N ARG A 267 -24.30 12.40 1.86
CA ARG A 267 -24.11 10.94 2.02
C ARG A 267 -25.35 10.26 2.62
N SER A 268 -25.95 10.84 3.64
CA SER A 268 -27.19 10.28 4.23
C SER A 268 -28.38 10.35 3.27
N ARG A 269 -28.51 11.40 2.45
CA ARG A 269 -29.50 11.44 1.36
C ARG A 269 -29.21 10.34 0.32
N GLN A 270 -27.95 10.18 -0.09
CA GLN A 270 -27.56 9.13 -1.03
C GLN A 270 -27.90 7.73 -0.50
N ILE A 271 -27.59 7.44 0.77
CA ILE A 271 -27.90 6.16 1.41
C ILE A 271 -29.42 5.93 1.47
N LYS A 272 -30.20 6.96 1.80
CA LYS A 272 -31.67 6.86 1.79
C LYS A 272 -32.21 6.58 0.39
N ILE A 273 -31.64 7.21 -0.65
CA ILE A 273 -32.02 6.97 -2.04
C ILE A 273 -31.67 5.54 -2.45
N THR A 274 -30.46 5.05 -2.16
CA THR A 274 -30.07 3.67 -2.51
C THR A 274 -30.96 2.65 -1.80
N GLN A 275 -31.25 2.83 -0.51
CA GLN A 275 -32.16 1.96 0.23
C GLN A 275 -33.61 2.02 -0.26
N ALA A 276 -34.05 3.17 -0.78
CA ALA A 276 -35.38 3.29 -1.38
C ALA A 276 -35.44 2.57 -2.75
N VAL A 277 -34.38 2.70 -3.55
CA VAL A 277 -34.24 1.97 -4.83
C VAL A 277 -34.17 0.47 -4.57
N GLU A 278 -33.40 0.01 -3.59
CA GLU A 278 -33.34 -1.41 -3.22
C GLU A 278 -34.71 -1.97 -2.83
N ARG A 279 -35.48 -1.25 -2.00
CA ARG A 279 -36.86 -1.65 -1.65
C ARG A 279 -37.77 -1.69 -2.88
N LEU A 280 -37.71 -0.66 -3.72
CA LEU A 280 -38.51 -0.59 -4.95
C LEU A 280 -38.17 -1.74 -5.91
N VAL A 281 -36.89 -2.10 -6.03
CA VAL A 281 -36.44 -3.24 -6.84
C VAL A 281 -36.96 -4.54 -6.24
N GLU A 282 -36.88 -4.73 -4.92
CA GLU A 282 -37.42 -5.93 -4.27
C GLU A 282 -38.93 -6.05 -4.47
N ASP A 283 -39.68 -4.96 -4.30
CA ASP A 283 -41.12 -4.92 -4.52
C ASP A 283 -41.48 -5.29 -5.96
N LEU A 284 -40.73 -4.77 -6.95
CA LEU A 284 -40.89 -5.14 -8.36
C LEU A 284 -40.57 -6.61 -8.64
N ILE A 285 -39.55 -7.17 -7.98
CA ILE A 285 -39.20 -8.59 -8.12
C ILE A 285 -40.34 -9.45 -7.55
N GLN A 286 -40.83 -9.13 -6.36
CA GLN A 286 -41.94 -9.85 -5.72
C GLN A 286 -43.22 -9.75 -6.55
N GLU A 287 -43.52 -8.58 -7.10
CA GLU A 287 -44.67 -8.39 -7.99
C GLU A 287 -44.54 -9.22 -9.26
N SER A 288 -43.34 -9.24 -9.88
CA SER A 288 -43.06 -10.06 -11.07
C SER A 288 -43.13 -11.57 -10.77
N MET A 289 -42.72 -11.99 -9.57
CA MET A 289 -42.88 -13.36 -9.07
C MET A 289 -44.35 -13.74 -8.89
N ALA A 290 -45.15 -12.84 -8.32
CA ALA A 290 -46.59 -13.04 -8.12
C ALA A 290 -47.35 -13.11 -9.46
N ARG A 291 -46.98 -12.27 -10.43
CA ARG A 291 -47.49 -12.30 -11.81
C ARG A 291 -47.09 -13.57 -12.56
N GLY A 292 -46.00 -14.21 -12.13
CA GLY A 292 -45.50 -15.44 -12.73
C GLY A 292 -44.64 -15.21 -13.96
N ASP A 293 -44.06 -14.02 -14.14
CA ASP A 293 -43.20 -13.66 -15.28
C ASP A 293 -41.97 -14.60 -15.40
N PHE A 294 -41.55 -15.18 -14.28
CA PHE A 294 -40.44 -16.14 -14.21
C PHE A 294 -40.80 -17.58 -14.62
N ARG A 295 -42.08 -17.92 -14.83
CA ARG A 295 -42.50 -19.32 -15.09
C ARG A 295 -42.15 -19.81 -16.50
N ASN A 296 -42.14 -18.92 -17.50
CA ASN A 296 -41.93 -19.26 -18.92
C ASN A 296 -40.65 -18.66 -19.50
N LEU A 297 -39.58 -18.60 -18.71
CA LEU A 297 -38.27 -18.16 -19.19
C LEU A 297 -37.68 -19.17 -20.18
N SER A 298 -37.10 -18.68 -21.26
CA SER A 298 -36.43 -19.52 -22.25
C SER A 298 -35.26 -20.28 -21.60
N GLY A 299 -35.39 -21.60 -21.49
CA GLY A 299 -34.37 -22.46 -20.88
C GLY A 299 -34.63 -22.83 -19.42
N SER A 300 -35.81 -22.51 -18.86
CA SER A 300 -36.24 -23.02 -17.55
C SER A 300 -36.18 -24.55 -17.49
N GLY A 301 -35.67 -25.11 -16.39
CA GLY A 301 -35.54 -26.56 -16.18
C GLY A 301 -34.46 -27.26 -17.03
N LYS A 302 -33.78 -26.56 -17.93
CA LYS A 302 -32.68 -27.14 -18.71
C LYS A 302 -31.35 -26.97 -17.97
N PRO A 303 -30.44 -27.96 -18.02
CA PRO A 303 -29.11 -27.80 -17.44
C PRO A 303 -28.38 -26.64 -18.12
N LEU A 304 -27.65 -25.86 -17.33
CA LEU A 304 -26.82 -24.78 -17.85
C LEU A 304 -25.82 -25.35 -18.88
N ARG A 305 -25.69 -24.69 -20.04
CA ARG A 305 -24.68 -25.09 -21.04
C ARG A 305 -23.31 -25.08 -20.38
N LYS A 306 -22.55 -26.18 -20.54
CA LYS A 306 -21.17 -26.28 -20.06
C LYS A 306 -20.37 -25.09 -20.62
N PHE A 307 -19.76 -24.36 -19.71
CA PHE A 307 -19.15 -23.08 -19.99
C PHE A 307 -17.83 -23.27 -20.74
N ASP A 308 -17.44 -22.28 -21.55
CA ASP A 308 -16.05 -22.12 -21.97
C ASP A 308 -15.23 -21.85 -20.71
N HIS A 309 -14.73 -22.92 -20.09
CA HIS A 309 -14.03 -22.82 -18.82
C HIS A 309 -12.69 -22.13 -19.07
N ASN A 310 -12.55 -20.91 -18.55
CA ASN A 310 -11.25 -20.32 -18.40
C ASN A 310 -10.55 -21.01 -17.20
N PRO A 311 -9.51 -21.84 -17.42
CA PRO A 311 -8.90 -22.64 -16.36
C PRO A 311 -8.20 -21.80 -15.29
N TYR A 312 -8.01 -20.51 -15.55
CA TYR A 312 -7.37 -19.59 -14.64
C TYR A 312 -8.33 -18.73 -13.82
N VAL A 313 -9.65 -18.84 -14.06
CA VAL A 313 -10.67 -18.09 -13.32
C VAL A 313 -11.58 -19.06 -12.61
N ASP A 314 -11.84 -18.80 -11.34
CA ASP A 314 -12.79 -19.59 -10.56
C ASP A 314 -14.17 -19.62 -11.26
N PRO A 315 -14.83 -20.81 -11.35
CA PRO A 315 -16.11 -20.95 -12.03
C PRO A 315 -17.21 -19.99 -11.57
N MET A 316 -17.25 -19.61 -10.28
CA MET A 316 -18.24 -18.66 -9.76
C MET A 316 -18.00 -17.26 -10.35
N THR A 317 -16.74 -16.81 -10.32
CA THR A 317 -16.34 -15.49 -10.83
C THR A 317 -16.57 -15.37 -12.34
N HIS A 318 -16.22 -16.43 -13.08
CA HIS A 318 -16.48 -16.50 -14.51
C HIS A 318 -17.97 -16.40 -14.84
N ASN A 319 -18.82 -17.13 -14.10
CA ASN A 319 -20.26 -17.11 -14.30
C ASN A 319 -20.88 -15.75 -13.99
N LEU A 320 -20.44 -15.10 -12.91
CA LEU A 320 -20.88 -13.75 -12.57
C LEU A 320 -20.51 -12.75 -13.68
N ASN A 321 -19.25 -12.75 -14.11
CA ASN A 321 -18.77 -11.86 -15.17
C ASN A 321 -19.54 -12.08 -16.48
N ARG A 322 -19.85 -13.34 -16.82
CA ARG A 322 -20.69 -13.64 -17.98
C ARG A 322 -22.09 -13.05 -17.85
N ILE A 323 -22.76 -13.27 -16.71
CA ILE A 323 -24.11 -12.72 -16.48
C ILE A 323 -24.07 -11.19 -16.63
N LEU A 324 -23.04 -10.53 -16.09
CA LEU A 324 -22.87 -9.09 -16.24
C LEU A 324 -22.71 -8.69 -17.72
N ILE A 325 -21.87 -9.40 -18.48
CA ILE A 325 -21.65 -9.13 -19.92
C ILE A 325 -22.92 -9.38 -20.74
N ASP A 326 -23.64 -10.46 -20.49
CA ASP A 326 -24.89 -10.83 -21.19
C ASP A 326 -25.97 -9.76 -20.97
N ASN A 327 -25.99 -9.12 -19.79
CA ASN A 327 -26.86 -7.99 -19.47
C ASN A 327 -26.29 -6.63 -19.94
N GLY A 328 -25.16 -6.61 -20.64
CA GLY A 328 -24.53 -5.39 -21.14
C GLY A 328 -23.90 -4.51 -20.06
N TYR A 329 -23.67 -5.03 -18.86
CA TYR A 329 -23.02 -4.29 -17.79
C TYR A 329 -21.56 -4.02 -18.11
N GLN A 330 -21.14 -2.76 -17.96
CA GLN A 330 -19.78 -2.32 -18.23
C GLN A 330 -19.20 -1.62 -17.00
N PRO A 331 -18.02 -2.03 -16.52
CA PRO A 331 -17.29 -1.29 -15.50
C PRO A 331 -17.09 0.18 -15.90
N GLN A 332 -17.19 1.08 -14.92
CA GLN A 332 -17.12 2.52 -15.14
C GLN A 332 -15.85 2.97 -15.85
N TRP A 333 -14.70 2.37 -15.54
CA TRP A 333 -13.43 2.71 -16.19
C TRP A 333 -13.43 2.34 -17.68
N ILE A 334 -14.14 1.30 -18.11
CA ILE A 334 -14.26 0.93 -19.54
C ILE A 334 -15.06 2.00 -20.28
N VAL A 335 -16.18 2.43 -19.69
CA VAL A 335 -17.02 3.50 -20.23
C VAL A 335 -16.21 4.79 -20.34
N ALA A 336 -15.51 5.17 -19.26
CA ALA A 336 -14.65 6.35 -19.24
C ALA A 336 -13.53 6.27 -20.28
N GLN A 337 -12.90 5.09 -20.46
CA GLN A 337 -11.88 4.89 -21.50
C GLN A 337 -12.44 5.13 -22.90
N LYS A 338 -13.64 4.59 -23.17
CA LYS A 338 -14.32 4.78 -24.47
C LYS A 338 -14.63 6.25 -24.70
N GLU A 339 -15.17 6.95 -23.71
CA GLU A 339 -15.43 8.39 -23.79
C GLU A 339 -14.16 9.20 -24.06
N ILE A 340 -13.05 8.87 -23.38
CA ILE A 340 -11.76 9.54 -23.60
C ILE A 340 -11.28 9.34 -25.05
N ARG A 341 -11.38 8.12 -25.59
CA ARG A 341 -11.02 7.86 -27.00
C ARG A 341 -11.90 8.65 -27.97
N GLU A 342 -13.22 8.58 -27.80
CA GLU A 342 -14.15 9.31 -28.67
C GLU A 342 -13.96 10.83 -28.60
N THR A 343 -13.68 11.37 -27.42
CA THR A 343 -13.41 12.79 -27.24
C THR A 343 -12.09 13.20 -27.90
N VAL A 344 -11.04 12.39 -27.75
CA VAL A 344 -9.76 12.59 -28.46
C VAL A 344 -9.98 12.59 -29.98
N ASP A 345 -10.72 11.62 -30.50
CA ASP A 345 -10.96 11.50 -31.94
C ASP A 345 -11.76 12.69 -32.48
N LYS A 346 -12.80 13.13 -31.74
CA LYS A 346 -13.56 14.35 -32.07
C LYS A 346 -12.68 15.60 -32.07
N LEU A 347 -11.83 15.76 -31.05
CA LEU A 347 -10.93 16.90 -30.93
C LEU A 347 -9.89 16.91 -32.07
N ARG A 348 -9.30 15.76 -32.40
CA ARG A 348 -8.36 15.62 -33.52
C ARG A 348 -9.03 15.87 -34.86
N ALA A 349 -10.22 15.33 -35.10
CA ALA A 349 -10.98 15.56 -36.31
C ALA A 349 -11.37 17.05 -36.47
N GLY A 350 -11.76 17.71 -35.37
CA GLY A 350 -12.03 19.14 -35.35
C GLY A 350 -10.79 19.97 -35.71
N LEU A 351 -9.64 19.64 -35.14
CA LEU A 351 -8.39 20.35 -35.37
C LEU A 351 -7.87 20.18 -36.81
N LEU A 352 -7.92 18.95 -37.34
CA LEU A 352 -7.63 18.68 -38.75
C LEU A 352 -8.62 19.37 -39.69
N GLY A 353 -9.90 19.39 -39.34
CA GLY A 353 -10.94 20.07 -40.11
C GLY A 353 -10.72 21.58 -40.18
N CYS A 354 -10.34 22.20 -39.06
CA CYS A 354 -9.96 23.62 -39.03
C CYS A 354 -8.71 23.87 -39.90
N ARG A 355 -7.65 23.06 -39.75
CA ARG A 355 -6.43 23.24 -40.54
C ARG A 355 -6.66 23.05 -42.04
N ALA A 356 -7.49 22.08 -42.44
CA ALA A 356 -7.80 21.81 -43.83
C ALA A 356 -8.58 22.93 -44.54
N LYS A 357 -9.30 23.79 -43.78
CA LYS A 357 -10.00 24.97 -44.32
C LYS A 357 -9.05 26.14 -44.59
N LEU A 358 -7.89 26.16 -43.95
CA LEU A 358 -6.90 27.23 -44.07
C LEU A 358 -5.94 26.96 -45.23
N GLY A 359 -5.58 28.01 -45.97
CA GLY A 359 -4.62 27.93 -47.07
C GLY A 359 -3.20 27.51 -46.66
N ASP A 360 -2.40 27.12 -47.65
CA ASP A 360 -0.92 27.26 -47.60
C ASP A 360 -0.48 28.21 -48.72
N PRO A 361 0.32 29.25 -48.42
CA PRO A 361 0.72 29.74 -47.08
C PRO A 361 -0.46 30.41 -46.34
N LEU A 362 -0.42 30.44 -45.00
CA LEU A 362 -1.46 31.09 -44.20
C LEU A 362 -1.44 32.61 -44.39
N THR A 363 -2.61 33.21 -44.60
CA THR A 363 -2.79 34.66 -44.49
C THR A 363 -2.76 35.11 -43.01
N PRO A 364 -2.43 36.37 -42.70
CA PRO A 364 -2.35 36.84 -41.30
C PRO A 364 -3.70 36.74 -40.56
N THR A 365 -4.82 36.89 -41.26
CA THR A 365 -6.17 36.73 -40.70
C THR A 365 -6.48 35.27 -40.38
N GLU A 366 -6.13 34.35 -41.28
CA GLU A 366 -6.22 32.90 -41.07
C GLU A 366 -5.30 32.43 -39.93
N GLN A 367 -4.13 33.06 -39.78
CA GLN A 367 -3.22 32.76 -38.68
C GLN A 367 -3.83 33.15 -37.32
N ALA A 368 -4.51 34.30 -37.24
CA ALA A 368 -5.23 34.70 -36.03
C ALA A 368 -6.39 33.73 -35.71
N GLN A 369 -7.14 33.29 -36.73
CA GLN A 369 -8.19 32.28 -36.57
C GLN A 369 -7.62 30.95 -36.08
N TRP A 370 -6.50 30.49 -36.65
CA TRP A 370 -5.81 29.28 -36.20
C TRP A 370 -5.36 29.39 -34.74
N GLN A 371 -4.77 30.51 -34.34
CA GLN A 371 -4.37 30.75 -32.96
C GLN A 371 -5.56 30.74 -32.00
N GLN A 372 -6.72 31.29 -32.40
CA GLN A 372 -7.93 31.23 -31.59
C GLN A 372 -8.44 29.79 -31.42
N HIS A 373 -8.40 28.99 -32.49
CA HIS A 373 -8.72 27.56 -32.41
C HIS A 373 -7.73 26.79 -31.53
N CYS A 374 -6.43 27.09 -31.59
CA CYS A 374 -5.43 26.50 -30.71
C CYS A 374 -5.70 26.83 -29.23
N LYS A 375 -6.17 28.05 -28.92
CA LYS A 375 -6.57 28.43 -27.56
C LYS A 375 -7.79 27.62 -27.09
N SER A 376 -8.85 27.57 -27.89
CA SER A 376 -10.04 26.76 -27.57
C SER A 376 -9.70 25.28 -27.38
N PHE A 377 -8.83 24.74 -28.25
CA PHE A 377 -8.38 23.36 -28.16
C PHE A 377 -7.51 23.11 -26.92
N SER A 378 -6.71 24.09 -26.49
CA SER A 378 -5.97 24.03 -25.22
C SER A 378 -6.92 23.90 -24.03
N ASP A 379 -8.01 24.66 -24.01
CA ASP A 379 -9.01 24.57 -22.94
C ASP A 379 -9.72 23.20 -22.94
N ASP A 380 -10.02 22.66 -24.13
CA ASP A 380 -10.56 21.32 -24.31
C ASP A 380 -9.60 20.23 -23.83
N LEU A 381 -8.31 20.38 -24.11
CA LEU A 381 -7.27 19.47 -23.62
C LEU A 381 -7.16 19.47 -22.11
N VAL A 382 -7.30 20.63 -21.45
CA VAL A 382 -7.32 20.69 -19.97
C VAL A 382 -8.51 19.91 -19.43
N ARG A 383 -9.69 20.03 -20.05
CA ARG A 383 -10.88 19.25 -19.66
C ARG A 383 -10.68 17.75 -19.90
N LEU A 384 -10.05 17.38 -21.02
CA LEU A 384 -9.72 15.99 -21.34
C LEU A 384 -8.71 15.41 -20.34
N ASN A 385 -7.65 16.14 -20.01
CA ASN A 385 -6.63 15.68 -19.07
C ASN A 385 -7.21 15.45 -17.67
N LYS A 386 -8.17 16.27 -17.22
CA LYS A 386 -8.93 15.99 -15.98
C LYS A 386 -9.72 14.67 -16.05
N LYS A 387 -10.31 14.33 -17.21
CA LYS A 387 -10.97 13.03 -17.40
C LYS A 387 -9.96 11.89 -17.36
N VAL A 388 -8.78 12.09 -17.94
CA VAL A 388 -7.68 11.12 -17.89
C VAL A 388 -7.22 10.90 -16.45
N ASP A 389 -7.10 11.95 -15.64
CA ASP A 389 -6.78 11.83 -14.22
C ASP A 389 -7.82 10.99 -13.48
N ASN A 390 -9.10 11.31 -13.63
CA ASN A 390 -10.19 10.54 -13.02
C ASN A 390 -10.17 9.07 -13.46
N PHE A 391 -9.92 8.82 -14.75
CA PHE A 391 -9.77 7.47 -15.28
C PHE A 391 -8.59 6.75 -14.61
N ASN A 392 -7.42 7.38 -14.52
CA ASN A 392 -6.23 6.80 -13.89
C ASN A 392 -6.43 6.44 -12.42
N LEU A 393 -7.30 7.17 -11.71
CA LEU A 393 -7.66 6.87 -10.32
C LEU A 393 -8.56 5.63 -10.18
N ILE A 394 -9.40 5.35 -11.19
CA ILE A 394 -10.39 4.25 -11.14
C ILE A 394 -9.83 2.96 -11.76
N VAL A 395 -8.87 3.08 -12.66
CA VAL A 395 -8.31 1.93 -13.39
C VAL A 395 -7.54 1.01 -12.44
N PRO A 396 -7.89 -0.29 -12.39
CA PRO A 396 -7.26 -1.23 -11.46
C PRO A 396 -5.82 -1.63 -11.85
N LEU A 397 -5.42 -1.39 -13.10
CA LEU A 397 -4.13 -1.82 -13.65
C LEU A 397 -3.27 -0.64 -14.08
N LEU A 398 -2.07 -0.52 -13.50
CA LEU A 398 -1.12 0.56 -13.81
C LEU A 398 -0.77 0.62 -15.31
N SER A 399 -0.66 -0.54 -15.97
CA SER A 399 -0.35 -0.64 -17.40
C SER A 399 -1.43 -0.07 -18.32
N LYS A 400 -2.66 0.09 -17.84
CA LYS A 400 -3.80 0.62 -18.60
C LYS A 400 -4.05 2.09 -18.31
N GLN A 401 -3.29 2.71 -17.40
CA GLN A 401 -3.36 4.15 -17.16
C GLN A 401 -2.88 4.92 -18.40
N MET A 402 -3.40 6.13 -18.56
CA MET A 402 -3.15 7.00 -19.70
C MET A 402 -2.30 8.20 -19.31
N VAL A 403 -1.42 8.62 -20.22
CA VAL A 403 -0.62 9.84 -20.07
C VAL A 403 -1.43 11.03 -20.55
N HIS A 404 -1.15 12.20 -19.98
CA HIS A 404 -1.73 13.46 -20.44
C HIS A 404 -1.37 13.78 -21.88
N PHE A 405 -2.32 14.42 -22.54
CA PHE A 405 -2.16 14.95 -23.88
C PHE A 405 -1.53 16.34 -23.82
N SER A 406 -0.45 16.56 -24.56
CA SER A 406 0.19 17.87 -24.66
C SER A 406 -0.22 18.59 -25.94
N LEU A 407 -0.45 19.90 -25.81
CA LEU A 407 -0.89 20.77 -26.90
C LEU A 407 0.06 20.70 -28.10
N GLN A 408 1.36 20.88 -27.86
CA GLN A 408 2.38 20.91 -28.91
C GLN A 408 2.39 19.60 -29.72
N ARG A 409 2.36 18.44 -29.05
CA ARG A 409 2.41 17.14 -29.73
C ARG A 409 1.17 16.90 -30.60
N GLU A 410 -0.01 17.32 -30.15
CA GLU A 410 -1.23 17.17 -30.94
C GLU A 410 -1.28 18.15 -32.12
N LEU A 411 -0.75 19.37 -31.95
CA LEU A 411 -0.60 20.33 -33.04
C LEU A 411 0.38 19.83 -34.11
N ASP A 412 1.56 19.38 -33.71
CA ASP A 412 2.57 18.83 -34.63
C ASP A 412 2.02 17.63 -35.40
N ARG A 413 1.33 16.72 -34.70
CA ARG A 413 0.67 15.58 -35.32
C ARG A 413 -0.35 16.02 -36.36
N ALA A 414 -1.15 17.03 -36.07
CA ALA A 414 -2.16 17.50 -37.00
C ALA A 414 -1.57 18.25 -38.20
N LEU A 415 -0.49 19.01 -38.01
CA LEU A 415 0.24 19.65 -39.10
C LEU A 415 0.89 18.60 -40.01
N GLN A 416 1.47 17.53 -39.45
CA GLN A 416 2.01 16.42 -40.23
C GLN A 416 0.90 15.71 -41.01
N ALA A 417 -0.21 15.35 -40.37
CA ALA A 417 -1.33 14.69 -41.02
C ALA A 417 -2.00 15.56 -42.11
N ASP A 418 -2.08 16.88 -41.94
CA ASP A 418 -2.57 17.80 -42.98
C ASP A 418 -1.60 17.84 -44.18
N ARG A 419 -0.28 17.90 -43.94
CA ARG A 419 0.72 17.84 -45.01
C ARG A 419 0.63 16.53 -45.79
N GLU A 420 0.55 15.40 -45.10
CA GLU A 420 0.38 14.09 -45.72
C GLU A 420 -0.89 14.02 -46.57
N ARG A 421 -2.02 14.51 -46.04
CA ARG A 421 -3.29 14.56 -46.77
C ARG A 421 -3.23 15.43 -48.02
N ARG A 422 -2.50 16.55 -47.99
CA ARG A 422 -2.30 17.41 -49.17
C ARG A 422 -1.41 16.72 -50.22
N LEU A 423 -0.34 16.07 -49.79
CA LEU A 423 0.55 15.32 -50.69
C LEU A 423 -0.16 14.14 -51.33
N GLU A 424 -1.00 13.42 -50.58
CA GLU A 424 -1.81 12.31 -51.11
C GLU A 424 -2.80 12.81 -52.17
N LYS A 425 -3.51 13.91 -51.91
CA LYS A 425 -4.39 14.55 -52.91
C LYS A 425 -3.64 14.97 -54.18
N GLN A 426 -2.41 15.49 -54.05
CA GLN A 426 -1.58 15.83 -55.21
C GLN A 426 -1.17 14.59 -56.01
N ARG A 427 -0.83 13.49 -55.33
CA ARG A 427 -0.52 12.21 -55.97
C ARG A 427 -1.73 11.65 -56.71
N GLU A 428 -2.89 11.62 -56.06
CA GLU A 428 -4.16 11.19 -56.67
C GLU A 428 -4.48 12.05 -57.91
N ALA A 429 -4.35 13.37 -57.83
CA ALA A 429 -4.59 14.27 -58.96
C ALA A 429 -3.59 14.06 -60.12
N ASN A 430 -2.33 13.77 -59.83
CA ASN A 430 -1.33 13.46 -60.84
C ASN A 430 -1.61 12.09 -61.49
N GLU A 431 -1.97 11.07 -60.71
CA GLU A 431 -2.37 9.77 -61.25
C GLU A 431 -3.62 9.88 -62.14
N GLU A 432 -4.61 10.69 -61.75
CA GLU A 432 -5.79 10.96 -62.57
C GLU A 432 -5.42 11.66 -63.89
N ARG A 433 -4.52 12.65 -63.84
CA ARG A 433 -3.97 13.31 -65.04
C ARG A 433 -3.23 12.32 -65.95
N ASP A 434 -2.38 11.48 -65.39
CA ASP A 434 -1.62 10.48 -66.15
C ASP A 434 -2.54 9.44 -66.80
N ARG A 435 -3.59 8.99 -66.07
CA ARG A 435 -4.63 8.11 -66.61
C ARG A 435 -5.42 8.79 -67.73
N ALA A 436 -5.75 10.07 -67.58
CA ALA A 436 -6.45 10.85 -68.62
C ALA A 436 -5.59 11.00 -69.89
N ASN A 437 -4.32 11.38 -69.73
CA ASN A 437 -3.37 11.51 -70.83
C ASN A 437 -3.12 10.19 -71.56
N ALA A 438 -2.99 9.07 -70.83
CA ALA A 438 -2.85 7.74 -71.42
C ALA A 438 -4.10 7.33 -72.24
N ASN A 439 -5.29 7.69 -71.77
CA ASN A 439 -6.55 7.44 -72.49
C ASN A 439 -6.69 8.32 -73.74
N GLU A 440 -6.17 9.55 -73.71
CA GLU A 440 -6.17 10.44 -74.86
C GLU A 440 -5.16 9.99 -75.93
N HIS A 441 -3.95 9.58 -75.54
CA HIS A 441 -2.97 9.00 -76.46
C HIS A 441 -3.44 7.69 -77.10
N THR A 442 -4.15 6.82 -76.37
CA THR A 442 -4.73 5.60 -76.94
C THR A 442 -5.85 5.90 -77.93
N ARG A 443 -6.70 6.90 -77.66
CA ARG A 443 -7.73 7.38 -78.61
C ARG A 443 -7.10 7.97 -79.88
N GLN A 444 -6.06 8.79 -79.75
CA GLN A 444 -5.34 9.36 -80.90
C GLN A 444 -4.64 8.27 -81.73
N GLY A 445 -4.05 7.26 -81.08
CA GLY A 445 -3.44 6.11 -81.74
C GLY A 445 -4.44 5.22 -82.49
N LEU A 446 -5.65 5.04 -81.93
CA LEU A 446 -6.73 4.34 -82.62
C LEU A 446 -7.24 5.13 -83.83
N LEU A 447 -7.40 6.45 -83.70
CA LEU A 447 -7.84 7.31 -84.82
C LEU A 447 -6.81 7.36 -85.95
N SER A 448 -5.51 7.42 -85.64
CA SER A 448 -4.46 7.38 -86.67
C SER A 448 -4.37 6.03 -87.37
N TRP A 449 -4.58 4.92 -86.62
CA TRP A 449 -4.68 3.58 -87.20
C TRP A 449 -5.87 3.46 -88.17
N VAL A 450 -7.06 3.94 -87.79
CA VAL A 450 -8.25 3.94 -88.67
C VAL A 450 -8.04 4.81 -89.92
N GLN A 451 -7.41 5.97 -89.80
CA GLN A 451 -7.10 6.84 -90.95
C GLN A 451 -6.12 6.20 -91.95
N ASN A 452 -5.15 5.43 -91.45
CA ASN A 452 -4.21 4.69 -92.31
C ASN A 452 -4.83 3.45 -92.95
N LEU A 453 -5.93 2.93 -92.41
CA LEU A 453 -6.64 1.76 -92.95
C LEU A 453 -7.67 2.14 -94.04
N LEU A 454 -8.06 3.41 -94.11
CA LEU A 454 -9.01 3.98 -95.07
C LEU A 454 -8.34 4.67 -96.28
N LYS A 455 -7.01 4.71 -96.32
CA LYS A 455 -6.20 5.03 -97.50
C LYS A 455 -5.78 3.74 -98.19
#